data_AF-A0A3M1PP11-F1
#
_entry.id   AF-A0A3M1PP11-F1
#
_cell.length_a   1.000
_cell.length_b   1.000
_cell.length_c   1.000
_cell.angle_alpha   90.00
_cell.angle_beta   90.00
_cell.angle_gamma   90.00
#
_symmetry.space_group_name_H-M   'P 1'
#
loop_
_entity.id
_entity.type
_entity.pdbx_description
1 polymer ?
#
loop_
_entity_poly.entity_id
_entity_poly.type
_entity_poly.pdbx_seq_one_letter_code
_entity_poly.pdbx_strand_id
1 'polypeptide(L)'
;RTFDRLLLRVDGQLRVGSAASPETVPVTDPTRHFVNRLRRSLRTQGIALGQVAIATTPTRPTGPEIASIPAAPLAELLRSANADSENLYAESLLRILGAEQRPDQAANSLPAGITAMQATLARLGVSPNSYAPADGSGLSRKNLASPESLVETLRAIARTPNARVFRDSLAVAGSSGTLQNRFRNTPVQGKLWGKTGAISGIAALSGYLEPPNYPPLAISIVVNHFDQPVRTVRPTIDALVLEMAQVQACN
;
A
#
# COMPACT_ATOMS: atom_id res chain seq x y z
N ARG A 1 8.55 -24.80 6.05
CA ARG A 1 8.69 -24.11 7.36
C ARG A 1 7.35 -24.24 8.07
N THR A 2 7.34 -24.87 9.23
CA THR A 2 6.15 -24.96 10.08
C THR A 2 6.04 -23.64 10.85
N PHE A 3 4.94 -22.91 10.66
CA PHE A 3 4.68 -21.61 11.30
C PHE A 3 3.82 -21.74 12.57
N ASP A 4 3.71 -22.95 13.09
CA ASP A 4 2.88 -23.34 14.24
C ASP A 4 3.47 -22.93 15.60
N ARG A 5 4.77 -22.61 15.65
CA ARG A 5 5.44 -22.12 16.86
C ARG A 5 5.95 -20.68 16.67
N LEU A 6 5.56 -19.81 17.60
CA LEU A 6 6.13 -18.47 17.80
C LEU A 6 7.56 -18.58 18.35
N LEU A 7 8.51 -18.99 17.50
CA LEU A 7 9.93 -19.01 17.82
C LEU A 7 10.64 -17.89 17.06
N LEU A 8 11.05 -16.84 17.76
CA LEU A 8 11.95 -15.84 17.21
C LEU A 8 13.39 -16.31 17.39
N ARG A 9 14.06 -16.65 16.30
CA ARG A 9 15.50 -16.94 16.29
C ARG A 9 16.24 -15.68 15.86
N VAL A 10 17.13 -15.20 16.72
CA VAL A 10 18.05 -14.09 16.44
C VAL A 10 19.46 -14.67 16.39
N ASP A 11 20.13 -14.54 15.25
CA ASP A 11 21.53 -14.92 15.05
C ASP A 11 22.30 -13.85 14.26
N GLY A 12 23.63 -13.88 14.34
CA GLY A 12 24.51 -12.89 13.73
C GLY A 12 25.55 -12.31 14.69
N GLN A 13 26.14 -11.17 14.32
CA GLN A 13 27.14 -10.46 15.11
C GLN A 13 26.77 -8.97 15.21
N LEU A 14 26.93 -8.40 16.40
CA LEU A 14 26.81 -6.95 16.64
C LEU A 14 28.16 -6.44 17.14
N ARG A 15 28.62 -5.33 16.57
CA ARG A 15 29.90 -4.71 16.97
C ARG A 15 29.75 -4.10 18.37
N VAL A 16 30.73 -4.31 19.23
CA VAL A 16 30.77 -3.63 20.54
C VAL A 16 30.68 -2.12 20.35
N GLY A 17 29.74 -1.47 21.05
CA GLY A 17 29.48 -0.03 20.94
C GLY A 17 28.57 0.39 19.78
N SER A 18 28.04 -0.55 18.97
CA SER A 18 27.04 -0.21 17.95
C SER A 18 25.74 0.28 18.60
N ALA A 19 25.09 1.26 17.97
CA ALA A 19 23.73 1.63 18.32
C ALA A 19 22.78 0.43 18.19
N ALA A 20 21.70 0.42 18.97
CA ALA A 20 20.65 -0.58 18.85
C ALA A 20 20.04 -0.53 17.43
N SER A 21 19.86 -1.69 16.79
CA SER A 21 19.10 -1.82 15.55
C SER A 21 17.69 -2.31 15.90
N PRO A 22 16.68 -1.44 15.94
CA PRO A 22 15.30 -1.87 16.14
C PRO A 22 14.82 -2.64 14.90
N GLU A 23 14.47 -3.91 15.08
CA GLU A 23 13.89 -4.75 14.03
C GLU A 23 12.40 -4.97 14.28
N THR A 24 11.59 -4.88 13.23
CA THR A 24 10.16 -5.20 13.29
C THR A 24 9.93 -6.58 12.68
N VAL A 25 9.31 -7.49 13.44
CA VAL A 25 9.06 -8.86 13.00
C VAL A 25 7.55 -9.11 12.90
N PRO A 26 7.05 -9.71 11.80
CA PRO A 26 5.64 -10.03 11.68
C PRO A 26 5.22 -11.05 12.74
N VAL A 27 4.03 -10.83 13.30
CA VAL A 27 3.39 -11.79 14.20
C VAL A 27 2.70 -12.85 13.36
N THR A 28 3.02 -14.13 13.59
CA THR A 28 2.50 -15.26 12.78
C THR A 28 1.02 -15.55 12.99
N ASP A 29 0.49 -15.31 14.19
CA ASP A 29 -0.93 -15.42 14.53
C ASP A 29 -1.43 -14.07 15.12
N PRO A 30 -1.78 -13.10 14.26
CA PRO A 30 -2.22 -11.78 14.71
C PRO A 30 -3.52 -11.85 15.52
N THR A 31 -4.42 -12.81 15.23
CA THR A 31 -5.68 -12.99 15.95
C THR A 31 -5.43 -13.40 17.40
N ARG A 32 -4.60 -14.43 17.62
CA ARG A 32 -4.23 -14.85 18.98
C ARG A 32 -3.42 -13.78 19.70
N HIS A 33 -2.55 -13.07 18.99
CA HIS A 33 -1.82 -11.95 19.56
C HIS A 33 -2.76 -10.85 20.07
N PHE A 34 -3.74 -10.45 19.27
CA PHE A 34 -4.77 -9.49 19.67
C PHE A 34 -5.52 -9.96 20.92
N VAL A 35 -6.02 -11.19 20.93
CA VAL A 35 -6.73 -11.78 22.09
C VAL A 35 -5.88 -11.74 23.36
N ASN A 36 -4.59 -12.08 23.26
CA ASN A 36 -3.67 -12.04 24.39
C ASN A 36 -3.43 -10.61 24.90
N ARG A 37 -3.30 -9.63 24.00
CA ARG A 37 -3.16 -8.21 24.36
C ARG A 37 -4.42 -7.67 25.01
N LEU A 38 -5.60 -7.98 24.46
CA LEU A 38 -6.89 -7.57 25.02
C LEU A 38 -7.09 -8.15 26.42
N ARG A 39 -6.82 -9.45 26.62
CA ARG A 39 -6.87 -10.09 27.94
C ARG A 39 -5.97 -9.40 28.95
N ARG A 40 -4.74 -9.03 28.55
CA ARG A 40 -3.81 -8.32 29.43
C ARG A 40 -4.36 -6.95 29.81
N SER A 41 -4.87 -6.18 28.85
CA SER A 41 -5.47 -4.86 29.11
C SER A 41 -6.68 -4.96 30.04
N LEU A 42 -7.58 -5.92 29.83
CA LEU A 42 -8.75 -6.12 30.70
C LEU A 42 -8.35 -6.49 32.13
N ARG A 43 -7.36 -7.38 32.30
CA ARG A 43 -6.83 -7.73 33.62
C ARG A 43 -6.22 -6.55 34.35
N THR A 44 -5.52 -5.65 33.65
CA THR A 44 -5.00 -4.42 34.28
C THR A 44 -6.10 -3.48 34.79
N GLN A 45 -7.32 -3.63 34.28
CA GLN A 45 -8.51 -2.91 34.74
C GLN A 45 -9.35 -3.71 35.75
N GLY A 46 -8.84 -4.83 36.28
CA GLY A 46 -9.55 -5.69 37.23
C GLY A 46 -10.60 -6.61 36.61
N ILE A 47 -10.71 -6.66 35.28
CA ILE A 47 -11.68 -7.52 34.57
C ILE A 47 -11.05 -8.88 34.30
N ALA A 48 -11.48 -9.90 35.06
CA ALA A 48 -11.05 -11.28 34.85
C ALA A 48 -11.85 -11.93 33.72
N LEU A 49 -11.15 -12.46 32.71
CA LEU A 49 -11.75 -13.28 31.67
C LEU A 49 -11.73 -14.76 32.06
N GLY A 50 -12.86 -15.44 31.87
CA GLY A 50 -12.95 -16.90 31.91
C GLY A 50 -12.37 -17.55 30.63
N GLN A 51 -13.03 -18.60 30.13
CA GLN A 51 -12.62 -19.26 28.91
C GLN A 51 -12.78 -18.33 27.70
N VAL A 52 -11.77 -18.28 26.83
CA VAL A 52 -11.80 -17.51 25.57
C VAL A 52 -11.67 -18.49 24.42
N ALA A 53 -12.59 -18.40 23.47
CA ALA A 53 -12.55 -19.13 22.21
C ALA A 53 -12.38 -18.15 21.05
N ILE A 54 -11.63 -18.56 20.02
CA ILE A 54 -11.52 -17.83 18.76
C ILE A 54 -12.43 -18.56 17.76
N ALA A 55 -13.48 -17.88 17.30
CA ALA A 55 -14.32 -18.41 16.24
C ALA A 55 -13.57 -18.30 14.90
N THR A 56 -13.55 -19.39 14.13
CA THR A 56 -12.98 -19.44 12.78
C THR A 56 -14.00 -19.13 11.69
N THR A 57 -15.29 -19.19 12.03
CA THR A 57 -16.40 -18.77 11.19
C THR A 57 -16.96 -17.44 11.70
N PRO A 58 -17.23 -16.47 10.80
CA PRO A 58 -17.90 -15.24 11.19
C PRO A 58 -19.26 -15.57 11.80
N THR A 59 -19.41 -15.36 13.09
CA THR A 59 -20.68 -15.47 13.80
C THR A 59 -21.06 -14.07 14.26
N ARG A 60 -22.28 -13.63 13.94
CA ARG A 60 -22.76 -12.35 14.43
C ARG A 60 -22.96 -12.46 15.95
N PRO A 61 -22.33 -11.60 16.77
CA PRO A 61 -22.58 -11.60 18.20
C PRO A 61 -24.09 -11.38 18.45
N THR A 62 -24.69 -12.17 19.33
CA THR A 62 -26.12 -12.08 19.67
C THR A 62 -26.41 -11.18 20.88
N GLY A 63 -25.36 -10.69 21.55
CA GLY A 63 -25.47 -9.78 22.68
C GLY A 63 -25.47 -8.29 22.28
N PRO A 64 -25.80 -7.39 23.22
CA PRO A 64 -25.70 -5.94 22.98
C PRO A 64 -24.25 -5.53 22.70
N GLU A 65 -24.07 -4.55 21.80
CA GLU A 65 -22.76 -3.93 21.60
C GLU A 65 -22.33 -3.19 22.89
N ILE A 66 -21.19 -3.58 23.44
CA ILE A 66 -20.66 -2.99 24.68
C ILE A 66 -19.63 -1.88 24.43
N ALA A 67 -19.00 -1.90 23.26
CA ALA A 67 -18.01 -0.93 22.83
C ALA A 67 -17.75 -1.07 21.32
N SER A 68 -17.44 0.04 20.67
CA SER A 68 -16.96 0.08 19.28
C SER A 68 -15.76 1.02 19.17
N ILE A 69 -14.80 0.65 18.32
CA ILE A 69 -13.65 1.48 17.98
C ILE A 69 -13.83 1.84 16.50
N PRO A 70 -14.18 3.10 16.18
CA PRO A 70 -14.33 3.49 14.78
C PRO A 70 -12.98 3.42 14.07
N ALA A 71 -13.00 3.03 12.80
CA ALA A 71 -11.82 3.10 11.96
C ALA A 71 -11.42 4.56 11.71
N ALA A 72 -10.14 4.79 11.42
CA ALA A 72 -9.69 6.08 10.91
C ALA A 72 -10.41 6.41 9.58
N PRO A 73 -10.59 7.70 9.26
CA PRO A 73 -11.15 8.11 7.98
C PRO A 73 -10.45 7.43 6.79
N LEU A 74 -11.20 7.06 5.75
CA LEU A 74 -10.64 6.38 4.57
C LEU A 74 -9.45 7.15 3.96
N ALA A 75 -9.48 8.48 3.97
CA ALA A 75 -8.39 9.31 3.48
C ALA A 75 -7.05 9.03 4.22
N GLU A 76 -7.09 8.79 5.53
CA GLU A 76 -5.90 8.46 6.33
C GLU A 76 -5.40 7.05 6.04
N LEU A 77 -6.33 6.10 5.86
CA LEU A 77 -6.00 4.73 5.47
C LEU A 77 -5.36 4.69 4.06
N LEU A 78 -5.89 5.47 3.13
CA LEU A 78 -5.33 5.63 1.79
C LEU A 78 -3.93 6.26 1.85
N ARG A 79 -3.72 7.27 2.70
CA ARG A 79 -2.38 7.85 2.88
C ARG A 79 -1.37 6.81 3.38
N SER A 80 -1.76 5.99 4.35
CA SER A 80 -0.91 4.91 4.87
C SER A 80 -0.58 3.89 3.77
N ALA A 81 -1.57 3.47 2.98
CA ALA A 81 -1.36 2.55 1.87
C ALA A 81 -0.50 3.15 0.74
N ASN A 82 -0.68 4.44 0.43
CA ASN A 82 -0.07 5.07 -0.73
C ASN A 82 1.25 5.77 -0.41
N ALA A 83 1.26 6.79 0.44
CA ALA A 83 2.45 7.56 0.75
C ALA A 83 3.52 6.71 1.46
N ASP A 84 3.10 5.94 2.45
CA ASP A 84 4.00 5.12 3.29
C ASP A 84 4.20 3.71 2.71
N SER A 85 3.40 3.33 1.71
CA SER A 85 3.46 2.03 1.04
C SER A 85 3.18 0.83 1.97
N GLU A 86 2.27 1.00 2.92
CA GLU A 86 1.91 -0.05 3.88
C GLU A 86 1.04 -1.15 3.26
N ASN A 87 1.65 -2.31 3.04
CA ASN A 87 1.02 -3.45 2.36
C ASN A 87 -0.24 -3.97 3.07
N LEU A 88 -0.26 -3.91 4.42
CA LEU A 88 -1.40 -4.37 5.21
C LEU A 88 -2.66 -3.57 4.89
N TYR A 89 -2.54 -2.24 4.77
CA TYR A 89 -3.68 -1.38 4.45
C TYR A 89 -4.17 -1.62 3.02
N ALA A 90 -3.25 -1.72 2.05
CA ALA A 90 -3.62 -1.99 0.66
C ALA A 90 -4.37 -3.33 0.50
N GLU A 91 -3.86 -4.40 1.13
CA GLU A 91 -4.52 -5.72 1.11
C GLU A 91 -5.85 -5.71 1.86
N SER A 92 -5.91 -5.02 3.01
CA SER A 92 -7.14 -4.93 3.81
C SER A 92 -8.24 -4.17 3.07
N LEU A 93 -7.92 -3.05 2.43
CA LEU A 93 -8.88 -2.27 1.63
C LEU A 93 -9.46 -3.10 0.48
N LEU A 94 -8.63 -3.86 -0.23
CA LEU A 94 -9.09 -4.74 -1.31
C LEU A 94 -10.01 -5.85 -0.78
N ARG A 95 -9.67 -6.45 0.37
CA ARG A 95 -10.48 -7.50 1.01
C ARG A 95 -11.78 -6.97 1.60
N ILE A 96 -11.79 -5.75 2.12
CA ILE A 96 -13.02 -5.09 2.59
C ILE A 96 -13.96 -4.89 1.40
N LEU A 97 -13.46 -4.35 0.28
CA LEU A 97 -14.25 -4.21 -0.95
C LEU A 97 -14.86 -5.55 -1.38
N GLY A 98 -14.08 -6.64 -1.35
CA GLY A 98 -14.59 -7.97 -1.67
C GLY A 98 -15.65 -8.48 -0.69
N ALA A 99 -15.46 -8.25 0.61
CA ALA A 99 -16.39 -8.69 1.65
C ALA A 99 -17.72 -7.92 1.60
N GLU A 100 -17.69 -6.64 1.22
CA GLU A 100 -18.90 -5.84 0.99
C GLU A 100 -19.68 -6.31 -0.23
N GLN A 101 -18.98 -6.70 -1.30
CA GLN A 101 -19.61 -7.22 -2.52
C GLN A 101 -20.18 -8.64 -2.33
N ARG A 102 -19.51 -9.47 -1.53
CA ARG A 102 -19.89 -10.85 -1.25
C ARG A 102 -19.83 -11.16 0.25
N PRO A 103 -20.81 -10.70 1.05
CA PRO A 103 -20.83 -10.93 2.50
C PRO A 103 -20.85 -12.42 2.86
N ASP A 104 -21.44 -13.26 2.01
CA ASP A 104 -21.46 -14.72 2.12
C ASP A 104 -20.06 -15.36 2.03
N GLN A 105 -19.09 -14.64 1.42
CA GLN A 105 -17.72 -15.10 1.20
C GLN A 105 -16.68 -14.21 1.91
N ALA A 106 -17.09 -13.43 2.92
CA ALA A 106 -16.22 -12.46 3.58
C ALA A 106 -14.90 -13.07 4.12
N ALA A 107 -14.91 -14.33 4.55
CA ALA A 107 -13.71 -15.05 5.02
C ALA A 107 -12.68 -15.32 3.91
N ASN A 108 -13.09 -15.33 2.64
CA ASN A 108 -12.24 -15.46 1.45
C ASN A 108 -12.57 -14.34 0.46
N SER A 109 -12.46 -13.09 0.89
CA SER A 109 -12.93 -11.95 0.13
C SER A 109 -11.98 -11.46 -0.98
N LEU A 110 -10.73 -11.94 -1.02
CA LEU A 110 -9.74 -11.47 -2.00
C LEU A 110 -10.20 -11.64 -3.47
N PRO A 111 -10.72 -12.81 -3.91
CA PRO A 111 -11.21 -12.97 -5.28
C PRO A 111 -12.32 -11.98 -5.63
N ALA A 112 -13.28 -11.79 -4.73
CA ALA A 112 -14.37 -10.82 -4.91
C ALA A 112 -13.84 -9.37 -4.98
N GLY A 113 -12.83 -9.04 -4.16
CA GLY A 113 -12.16 -7.74 -4.18
C GLY A 113 -11.45 -7.47 -5.50
N ILE A 114 -10.72 -8.46 -6.03
CA ILE A 114 -10.07 -8.39 -7.35
C ILE A 114 -11.13 -8.15 -8.43
N THR A 115 -12.21 -8.93 -8.45
CA THR A 115 -13.30 -8.75 -9.43
C THR A 115 -13.90 -7.34 -9.35
N ALA A 116 -14.15 -6.84 -8.14
CA ALA A 116 -14.70 -5.49 -7.93
C ALA A 116 -13.76 -4.38 -8.41
N MET A 117 -12.45 -4.54 -8.17
CA MET A 117 -11.43 -3.63 -8.66
C MET A 117 -11.35 -3.63 -10.19
N GLN A 118 -11.32 -4.81 -10.82
CA GLN A 118 -11.28 -4.95 -12.28
C GLN A 118 -12.53 -4.34 -12.94
N ALA A 119 -13.72 -4.55 -12.36
CA ALA A 119 -14.96 -3.94 -12.82
C ALA A 119 -14.95 -2.41 -12.69
N THR A 120 -14.34 -1.89 -11.61
CA THR A 120 -14.18 -0.44 -11.41
C THR A 120 -13.24 0.16 -12.45
N LEU A 121 -12.09 -0.47 -12.71
CA LEU A 121 -11.14 -0.03 -13.74
C LEU A 121 -11.76 -0.05 -15.14
N ALA A 122 -12.50 -1.10 -15.48
CA ALA A 122 -13.21 -1.19 -16.75
C ALA A 122 -14.26 -0.07 -16.90
N ARG A 123 -15.04 0.22 -15.85
CA ARG A 123 -16.00 1.32 -15.84
C ARG A 123 -15.34 2.70 -15.99
N LEU A 124 -14.12 2.83 -15.49
CA LEU A 124 -13.29 4.03 -15.63
C LEU A 124 -12.61 4.14 -17.01
N GLY A 125 -12.79 3.15 -17.89
CA GLY A 125 -12.25 3.14 -19.25
C GLY A 125 -10.79 2.69 -19.33
N VAL A 126 -10.26 2.05 -18.29
CA VAL A 126 -8.91 1.46 -18.34
C VAL A 126 -8.98 0.20 -19.20
N SER A 127 -8.05 0.07 -20.15
CA SER A 127 -8.06 -0.97 -21.17
C SER A 127 -8.11 -2.37 -20.55
N PRO A 128 -9.18 -3.16 -20.78
CA PRO A 128 -9.22 -4.55 -20.34
C PRO A 128 -8.04 -5.33 -20.94
N ASN A 129 -7.45 -6.25 -20.18
CA ASN A 129 -6.23 -7.03 -20.52
C ASN A 129 -4.89 -6.28 -20.40
N SER A 130 -4.88 -4.99 -20.06
CA SER A 130 -3.62 -4.26 -19.78
C SER A 130 -3.11 -4.44 -18.34
N TYR A 131 -3.88 -5.14 -17.50
CA TYR A 131 -3.59 -5.42 -16.10
C TYR A 131 -4.12 -6.81 -15.68
N ALA A 132 -3.42 -7.45 -14.74
CA ALA A 132 -3.80 -8.70 -14.08
C ALA A 132 -3.41 -8.64 -12.58
N PRO A 133 -4.27 -8.06 -11.72
CA PRO A 133 -4.04 -7.99 -10.28
C PRO A 133 -4.20 -9.38 -9.63
N ALA A 134 -3.32 -9.66 -8.67
CA ALA A 134 -3.32 -10.87 -7.85
C ALA A 134 -3.43 -10.57 -6.35
N ASP A 135 -3.11 -9.35 -5.91
CA ASP A 135 -3.28 -8.87 -4.54
C ASP A 135 -3.48 -7.33 -4.53
N GLY A 136 -3.71 -6.76 -3.35
CA GLY A 136 -3.88 -5.30 -3.21
C GLY A 136 -2.56 -4.53 -3.04
N SER A 137 -1.51 -5.21 -2.57
CA SER A 137 -0.25 -4.58 -2.14
C SER A 137 0.81 -4.44 -3.24
N GLY A 138 0.73 -5.26 -4.30
CA GLY A 138 1.77 -5.36 -5.32
C GLY A 138 2.91 -6.32 -4.97
N LEU A 139 2.85 -7.06 -3.85
CA LEU A 139 3.89 -8.01 -3.45
C LEU A 139 3.91 -9.28 -4.30
N SER A 140 2.74 -9.71 -4.76
CA SER A 140 2.62 -10.88 -5.63
C SER A 140 3.35 -10.67 -6.95
N ARG A 141 4.23 -11.61 -7.29
CA ARG A 141 4.90 -11.69 -8.60
C ARG A 141 3.93 -11.94 -9.76
N LYS A 142 2.67 -12.29 -9.45
CA LYS A 142 1.63 -12.52 -10.45
C LYS A 142 0.91 -11.24 -10.85
N ASN A 143 1.16 -10.13 -10.16
CA ASN A 143 0.64 -8.82 -10.57
C ASN A 143 1.27 -8.40 -11.89
N LEU A 144 0.43 -8.06 -12.87
CA LEU A 144 0.84 -7.46 -14.15
C LEU A 144 0.09 -6.16 -14.35
N ALA A 145 0.77 -5.13 -14.83
CA ALA A 145 0.17 -3.86 -15.27
C ALA A 145 1.13 -3.19 -16.25
N SER A 146 0.62 -2.70 -17.38
CA SER A 146 1.43 -1.89 -18.30
C SER A 146 1.56 -0.45 -17.78
N PRO A 147 2.64 0.28 -18.09
CA PRO A 147 2.73 1.70 -17.76
C PRO A 147 1.53 2.51 -18.26
N GLU A 148 1.02 2.19 -19.45
CA GLU A 148 -0.17 2.79 -20.05
C GLU A 148 -1.41 2.56 -19.19
N SER A 149 -1.64 1.34 -18.70
CA SER A 149 -2.78 1.03 -17.82
C SER A 149 -2.76 1.86 -16.52
N LEU A 150 -1.57 2.10 -15.97
CA LEU A 150 -1.38 2.91 -14.77
C LEU A 150 -1.64 4.40 -15.08
N VAL A 151 -1.18 4.89 -16.23
CA VAL A 151 -1.46 6.27 -16.68
C VAL A 151 -2.96 6.45 -16.97
N GLU A 152 -3.62 5.51 -17.62
CA GLU A 152 -5.07 5.51 -17.83
C GLU A 152 -5.81 5.57 -16.49
N THR A 153 -5.40 4.75 -15.52
CA THR A 153 -5.98 4.74 -14.17
C THR A 153 -5.82 6.10 -13.48
N LEU A 154 -4.63 6.69 -13.52
CA LEU A 154 -4.35 8.03 -12.96
C LEU A 154 -5.20 9.11 -13.65
N ARG A 155 -5.27 9.09 -14.98
CA ARG A 155 -6.10 10.05 -15.73
C ARG A 155 -7.59 9.89 -15.44
N ALA A 156 -8.05 8.66 -15.24
CA ALA A 156 -9.45 8.39 -14.93
C ALA A 156 -9.84 8.89 -13.54
N ILE A 157 -9.05 8.56 -12.50
CA ILE A 157 -9.36 9.02 -11.13
C ILE A 157 -9.27 10.55 -10.99
N ALA A 158 -8.37 11.20 -11.74
CA ALA A 158 -8.25 12.66 -11.79
C ALA A 158 -9.51 13.38 -12.30
N ARG A 159 -10.41 12.66 -12.98
CA ARG A 159 -11.70 13.18 -13.50
C ARG A 159 -12.88 12.89 -12.57
N THR A 160 -12.64 12.22 -11.45
CA THR A 160 -13.70 11.89 -10.48
C THR A 160 -13.77 12.93 -9.36
N PRO A 161 -14.88 13.02 -8.61
CA PRO A 161 -14.97 13.84 -7.40
C PRO A 161 -13.91 13.51 -6.33
N ASN A 162 -13.33 12.31 -6.41
CA ASN A 162 -12.33 11.81 -5.45
C ASN A 162 -10.88 12.14 -5.86
N ALA A 163 -10.66 12.88 -6.95
CA ALA A 163 -9.33 13.20 -7.47
C ALA A 163 -8.40 13.81 -6.42
N ARG A 164 -8.90 14.76 -5.62
CA ARG A 164 -8.12 15.43 -4.58
C ARG A 164 -7.72 14.47 -3.47
N VAL A 165 -8.68 13.70 -2.94
CA VAL A 165 -8.42 12.72 -1.86
C VAL A 165 -7.38 11.69 -2.31
N PHE A 166 -7.49 11.18 -3.54
CA PHE A 166 -6.50 10.24 -4.07
C PHE A 166 -5.12 10.87 -4.21
N ARG A 167 -5.02 12.05 -4.85
CA ARG A 167 -3.73 12.72 -5.05
C ARG A 167 -3.05 13.06 -3.71
N ASP A 168 -3.82 13.56 -2.75
CA ASP A 168 -3.32 13.95 -1.42
C ASP A 168 -2.88 12.73 -0.58
N SER A 169 -3.28 11.51 -0.97
CA SER A 169 -2.82 10.27 -0.34
C SER A 169 -1.44 9.79 -0.81
N LEU A 170 -0.94 10.31 -1.94
CA LEU A 170 0.35 9.90 -2.52
C LEU A 170 1.54 10.55 -1.78
N ALA A 171 2.74 9.96 -1.93
CA ALA A 171 3.97 10.56 -1.41
C ALA A 171 4.33 11.82 -2.21
N VAL A 172 4.88 12.84 -1.54
CA VAL A 172 5.27 14.10 -2.18
C VAL A 172 6.79 14.21 -2.25
N ALA A 173 7.31 14.50 -3.45
CA ALA A 173 8.73 14.71 -3.72
C ALA A 173 9.37 15.69 -2.73
N GLY A 174 10.40 15.20 -2.02
CA GLY A 174 11.19 15.98 -1.06
C GLY A 174 10.46 16.32 0.24
N SER A 175 9.23 15.84 0.45
CA SER A 175 8.38 16.27 1.56
C SER A 175 7.81 15.14 2.40
N SER A 176 7.27 14.06 1.81
CA SER A 176 6.53 13.05 2.58
C SER A 176 6.64 11.63 2.01
N GLY A 177 6.37 10.65 2.87
CA GLY A 177 6.32 9.23 2.54
C GLY A 177 7.60 8.72 1.89
N THR A 178 7.43 7.76 0.99
CA THR A 178 8.53 7.11 0.24
C THR A 178 9.35 8.05 -0.67
N LEU A 179 8.88 9.30 -0.89
CA LEU A 179 9.58 10.33 -1.68
C LEU A 179 10.22 11.43 -0.82
N GLN A 180 10.09 11.39 0.51
CA GLN A 180 10.55 12.47 1.41
C GLN A 180 12.03 12.85 1.24
N ASN A 181 12.87 11.88 0.88
CA ASN A 181 14.32 12.04 0.70
C ASN A 181 14.75 12.06 -0.78
N ARG A 182 13.80 12.03 -1.73
CA ARG A 182 14.05 12.06 -3.18
C ARG A 182 13.68 13.43 -3.75
N PHE A 183 14.34 13.84 -4.82
CA PHE A 183 14.08 15.11 -5.51
C PHE A 183 14.20 16.36 -4.62
N ARG A 184 15.03 16.33 -3.57
CA ARG A 184 15.32 17.54 -2.79
C ARG A 184 16.23 18.47 -3.58
N ASN A 185 15.99 19.77 -3.46
CA ASN A 185 16.72 20.82 -4.15
C ASN A 185 16.68 20.66 -5.68
N THR A 186 15.58 20.16 -6.23
CA THR A 186 15.34 20.05 -7.67
C THR A 186 14.05 20.78 -8.06
N PRO A 187 13.84 21.08 -9.35
CA PRO A 187 12.59 21.68 -9.83
C PRO A 187 11.32 20.85 -9.57
N VAL A 188 11.47 19.56 -9.24
CA VAL A 188 10.39 18.60 -8.98
C VAL A 188 9.95 18.59 -7.51
N GLN A 189 10.75 19.15 -6.59
CA GLN A 189 10.41 19.20 -5.17
C GLN A 189 9.04 19.84 -4.95
N GLY A 190 8.16 19.13 -4.22
CA GLY A 190 6.79 19.59 -3.96
C GLY A 190 5.85 19.59 -5.16
N LYS A 191 6.30 19.12 -6.34
CA LYS A 191 5.55 19.12 -7.60
C LYS A 191 5.33 17.74 -8.20
N LEU A 192 5.72 16.69 -7.48
CA LEU A 192 5.45 15.30 -7.83
C LEU A 192 4.72 14.62 -6.68
N TRP A 193 3.53 14.10 -6.99
CA TRP A 193 2.75 13.20 -6.15
C TRP A 193 2.86 11.80 -6.74
N GLY A 194 3.55 10.89 -6.06
CA GLY A 194 3.88 9.59 -6.62
C GLY A 194 3.68 8.43 -5.66
N LYS A 195 3.38 7.27 -6.25
CA LYS A 195 3.49 5.97 -5.60
C LYS A 195 4.76 5.28 -6.07
N THR A 196 5.59 4.85 -5.12
CA THR A 196 6.77 4.03 -5.42
C THR A 196 6.45 2.54 -5.34
N GLY A 197 7.11 1.73 -6.17
CA GLY A 197 7.14 0.28 -6.08
C GLY A 197 8.58 -0.24 -6.03
N ALA A 198 8.85 -1.20 -5.15
CA ALA A 198 10.18 -1.80 -5.02
C ALA A 198 10.08 -3.23 -4.47
N ILE A 199 10.41 -4.20 -5.31
CA ILE A 199 10.70 -5.58 -4.90
C ILE A 199 11.96 -6.04 -5.64
N SER A 200 12.55 -7.19 -5.27
CA SER A 200 13.78 -7.65 -5.92
C SER A 200 13.60 -7.74 -7.45
N GLY A 201 14.45 -7.05 -8.21
CA GLY A 201 14.39 -6.96 -9.68
C GLY A 201 13.26 -6.13 -10.27
N ILE A 202 12.53 -5.34 -9.44
CA ILE A 202 11.47 -4.43 -9.91
C ILE A 202 11.57 -3.09 -9.18
N ALA A 203 11.49 -2.00 -9.95
CA ALA A 203 11.41 -0.63 -9.44
C ALA A 203 10.38 0.15 -10.27
N ALA A 204 9.51 0.89 -9.59
CA ALA A 204 8.48 1.67 -10.26
C ALA A 204 8.23 3.02 -9.57
N LEU A 205 7.78 3.99 -10.36
CA LEU A 205 7.27 5.26 -9.90
C LEU A 205 6.15 5.70 -10.85
N SER A 206 4.95 5.87 -10.31
CA SER A 206 3.78 6.35 -11.06
C SER A 206 3.09 7.46 -10.28
N GLY A 207 2.55 8.46 -10.96
CA GLY A 207 1.97 9.61 -10.27
C GLY A 207 1.67 10.81 -11.15
N TYR A 208 1.51 11.96 -10.52
CA TYR A 208 1.27 13.25 -11.15
C TYR A 208 2.49 14.15 -11.00
N LEU A 209 2.97 14.70 -12.11
CA LEU A 209 4.07 15.66 -12.17
C LEU A 209 3.52 17.01 -12.65
N GLU A 210 3.83 18.08 -11.93
CA GLU A 210 3.55 19.45 -12.34
C GLU A 210 4.84 20.13 -12.85
N PRO A 211 5.16 19.98 -14.14
CA PRO A 211 6.31 20.67 -14.74
C PRO A 211 6.10 22.20 -14.73
N PRO A 212 7.16 23.02 -14.64
CA PRO A 212 7.03 24.48 -14.55
C PRO A 212 6.36 25.15 -15.76
N ASN A 213 6.59 24.62 -16.97
CA ASN A 213 6.24 25.27 -18.24
C ASN A 213 5.35 24.39 -19.13
N TYR A 214 4.61 23.46 -18.54
CA TYR A 214 3.73 22.55 -19.27
C TYR A 214 2.53 22.14 -18.39
N PRO A 215 1.39 21.73 -18.97
CA PRO A 215 0.28 21.21 -18.19
C PRO A 215 0.68 19.99 -17.32
N PRO A 216 -0.06 19.72 -16.23
CA PRO A 216 0.20 18.56 -15.39
C PRO A 216 0.23 17.24 -16.18
N LEU A 217 1.19 16.39 -15.85
CA LEU A 217 1.40 15.08 -16.47
C LEU A 217 0.97 13.96 -15.52
N ALA A 218 0.35 12.92 -16.06
CA ALA A 218 0.31 11.61 -15.44
C ALA A 218 1.47 10.77 -15.99
N ILE A 219 2.32 10.24 -15.12
CA ILE A 219 3.53 9.49 -15.49
C ILE A 219 3.51 8.09 -14.89
N SER A 220 4.16 7.15 -15.58
CA SER A 220 4.42 5.82 -15.05
C SER A 220 5.72 5.29 -15.62
N ILE A 221 6.66 4.95 -14.74
CA ILE A 221 7.94 4.34 -15.08
C ILE A 221 8.01 3.01 -14.34
N VAL A 222 8.16 1.91 -15.07
CA VAL A 222 8.28 0.55 -14.52
C VAL A 222 9.51 -0.10 -15.12
N VAL A 223 10.42 -0.54 -14.26
CA VAL A 223 11.66 -1.24 -14.63
C VAL A 223 11.61 -2.64 -14.03
N ASN A 224 11.67 -3.66 -14.87
CA ASN A 224 11.62 -5.07 -14.49
C ASN A 224 12.94 -5.79 -14.84
N HIS A 225 13.14 -6.96 -14.26
CA HIS A 225 14.19 -7.93 -14.61
C HIS A 225 15.64 -7.41 -14.50
N PHE A 226 15.91 -6.46 -13.60
CA PHE A 226 17.29 -6.12 -13.26
C PHE A 226 17.82 -7.01 -12.13
N ASP A 227 19.12 -7.24 -12.13
CA ASP A 227 19.86 -8.08 -11.16
C ASP A 227 20.50 -7.26 -10.03
N GLN A 228 20.61 -5.94 -10.20
CA GLN A 228 21.21 -5.05 -9.23
C GLN A 228 20.27 -4.71 -8.06
N PRO A 229 20.79 -4.22 -6.92
CA PRO A 229 19.95 -3.70 -5.84
C PRO A 229 19.08 -2.53 -6.31
N VAL A 230 17.80 -2.47 -5.90
CA VAL A 230 16.85 -1.39 -6.28
C VAL A 230 17.44 0.02 -6.10
N ARG A 231 18.28 0.23 -5.08
CA ARG A 231 18.94 1.52 -4.80
C ARG A 231 19.86 2.00 -5.92
N THR A 232 20.36 1.13 -6.80
CA THR A 232 21.22 1.50 -7.93
C THR A 232 20.41 1.87 -9.17
N VAL A 233 19.21 1.30 -9.33
CA VAL A 233 18.30 1.57 -10.47
C VAL A 233 17.43 2.81 -10.22
N ARG A 234 17.06 3.06 -8.96
CA ARG A 234 16.18 4.18 -8.58
C ARG A 234 16.67 5.56 -9.06
N PRO A 235 17.98 5.91 -9.01
CA PRO A 235 18.47 7.19 -9.55
C PRO A 235 18.18 7.38 -11.04
N THR A 236 18.15 6.32 -11.84
CA THR A 236 17.78 6.40 -13.27
C THR A 236 16.32 6.78 -13.45
N ILE A 237 15.43 6.23 -12.62
CA ILE A 237 14.01 6.63 -12.60
C ILE A 237 13.90 8.10 -12.21
N ASP A 238 14.67 8.55 -11.21
CA ASP A 238 14.67 9.96 -10.77
C ASP A 238 15.17 10.89 -11.89
N ALA A 239 16.22 10.50 -12.62
CA ALA A 239 16.72 11.26 -13.77
C ALA A 239 15.65 11.41 -14.87
N LEU A 240 14.95 10.33 -15.22
CA LEU A 240 13.86 10.39 -16.20
C LEU A 240 12.75 11.37 -15.79
N VAL A 241 12.39 11.39 -14.50
CA VAL A 241 11.39 12.36 -13.99
C VAL A 241 11.91 13.80 -14.08
N LEU A 242 13.19 14.03 -13.79
CA LEU A 242 13.81 15.35 -13.92
C LEU A 242 13.84 15.81 -15.39
N GLU A 243 14.08 14.92 -16.34
CA GLU A 243 13.99 15.22 -17.78
C GLU A 243 12.54 15.53 -18.19
N MET A 244 11.57 14.75 -17.74
CA MET A 244 10.15 15.02 -17.98
C MET A 244 9.71 16.38 -17.42
N ALA A 245 10.33 16.85 -16.33
CA ALA A 245 10.03 18.15 -15.75
C ALA A 245 10.50 19.34 -16.60
N GLN A 246 11.37 19.11 -17.59
CA GLN A 246 11.88 20.14 -18.49
C GLN A 246 11.02 20.31 -19.75
N VAL A 247 9.95 19.51 -19.91
CA VAL A 247 9.05 19.58 -21.05
C VAL A 247 8.42 20.98 -21.20
N GLN A 248 8.26 21.41 -22.44
CA GLN A 248 7.70 22.70 -22.83
C GLN A 248 6.72 22.48 -23.98
N ALA A 249 5.79 23.42 -24.17
CA ALA A 249 4.89 23.39 -25.32
C ALA A 249 5.71 23.56 -26.62
N CYS A 250 5.43 22.77 -27.64
CA CYS A 250 5.96 23.02 -28.98
C CYS A 250 5.26 24.28 -29.52
N ASN A 251 6.04 25.31 -29.83
CA ASN A 251 5.57 26.51 -30.52
C ASN A 251 5.37 26.24 -32.01
#